data_AF-A0A399FCT0-F1
#
_entry.id   AF-A0A399FCT0-F1
#
_cell.length_a   1.000
_cell.length_b   1.000
_cell.length_c   1.000
_cell.angle_alpha   90.00
_cell.angle_beta   90.00
_cell.angle_gamma   90.00
#
_symmetry.space_group_name_H-M   'P 1'
#
loop_
_entity.id
_entity.type
_entity.pdbx_description
1 polymer ?
#
loop_
_entity_poly.entity_id
_entity_poly.type
_entity_poly.pdbx_seq_one_letter_code
_entity_poly.pdbx_strand_id
1 'polypeptide(L)' 'MTNRPLKTCDECGSLFFADTSRMDSLCPECAHLLYGYEPCVHTFVNGRCSRCHWDGSVSDYGRKLKQERDDGDLGA' A
#
# COMPACT_ATOMS: atom_id res chain seq x y z
N MET A 1 23.87 3.93 -8.32
CA MET A 1 22.55 4.58 -8.49
C MET A 1 21.51 3.49 -8.61
N THR A 2 20.79 3.17 -7.54
CA THR A 2 19.73 2.15 -7.53
C THR A 2 18.46 2.77 -8.12
N ASN A 3 18.32 2.72 -9.45
CA ASN A 3 17.11 3.16 -10.12
C ASN A 3 16.06 2.06 -10.01
N ARG A 4 15.35 2.02 -8.87
CA ARG A 4 14.23 1.10 -8.68
C ARG A 4 13.07 1.50 -9.60
N PRO A 5 12.49 0.58 -10.37
CA PRO A 5 11.37 0.91 -11.25
C PRO A 5 10.17 1.36 -10.41
N LEU A 6 9.71 2.59 -10.66
CA LEU A 6 8.48 3.12 -10.07
C LEU A 6 7.30 2.80 -10.98
N LYS A 7 6.20 2.40 -10.37
CA LYS A 7 4.91 2.17 -11.01
C LYS A 7 3.82 2.93 -10.26
N THR A 8 2.72 3.18 -10.96
CA THR A 8 1.53 3.79 -10.37
C THR A 8 0.54 2.70 -10.01
N CYS A 9 -0.04 2.77 -8.82
CA CYS A 9 -1.04 1.83 -8.36
C CYS A 9 -2.36 2.09 -9.11
N ASP A 10 -2.91 1.06 -9.75
CA ASP A 10 -4.19 1.17 -10.48
C ASP A 10 -5.39 1.44 -9.55
N GLU A 11 -5.27 1.11 -8.26
CA GLU A 11 -6.33 1.28 -7.28
C GLU A 11 -6.30 2.65 -6.59
N CYS A 12 -5.14 3.05 -6.05
CA CYS A 12 -5.03 4.28 -5.26
C CYS A 12 -4.31 5.43 -5.98
N GLY A 13 -3.74 5.20 -7.16
CA GLY A 13 -3.01 6.21 -7.92
C GLY A 13 -1.64 6.60 -7.33
N SER A 14 -1.22 6.05 -6.20
CA SER A 14 0.09 6.32 -5.61
C SER A 14 1.21 5.72 -6.46
N LEU A 15 2.35 6.39 -6.47
CA LEU A 15 3.61 5.79 -6.93
C LEU A 15 4.11 4.77 -5.90
N PHE A 16 4.68 3.67 -6.39
CA PHE A 16 5.31 2.65 -5.57
C PHE A 16 6.47 1.98 -6.32
N PHE A 17 7.40 1.35 -5.62
CA PHE A 17 8.45 0.58 -6.28
C PHE A 17 7.94 -0.81 -6.67
N ALA A 18 8.07 -1.16 -7.95
CA ALA A 18 7.57 -2.42 -8.48
C ALA A 18 8.24 -3.65 -7.86
N ASP A 19 9.49 -3.52 -7.38
CA ASP A 19 10.22 -4.59 -6.68
C ASP A 19 9.69 -4.87 -5.27
N THR A 20 8.89 -3.96 -4.70
CA THR A 20 8.32 -4.11 -3.34
C THR A 20 6.91 -4.69 -3.32
N SER A 21 6.25 -4.78 -4.46
CA SER A 21 4.91 -5.35 -4.55
C SER A 21 4.95 -6.75 -5.15
N ARG A 22 4.09 -7.63 -4.64
CA ARG A 22 3.84 -8.95 -5.26
C ARG A 22 2.98 -8.84 -6.52
N MET A 23 2.39 -7.67 -6.76
CA MET A 23 1.55 -7.39 -7.91
C MET A 23 2.13 -6.24 -8.74
N ASP A 24 2.17 -6.45 -10.05
CA ASP A 24 2.78 -5.52 -11.00
C ASP A 24 2.04 -4.19 -11.13
N SER A 25 0.77 -4.15 -10.75
CA SER A 25 -0.13 -2.99 -10.90
C SER A 25 -0.59 -2.37 -9.57
N LEU A 26 -0.33 -3.02 -8.43
CA LEU A 26 -0.83 -2.57 -7.13
C LEU A 26 0.30 -2.27 -6.19
N CYS A 27 0.17 -1.21 -5.40
CA CYS A 27 1.10 -0.96 -4.30
C CYS A 27 0.96 -2.05 -3.22
N PRO A 28 2.00 -2.26 -2.38
CA PRO A 28 1.97 -3.26 -1.32
C PRO A 28 0.77 -3.13 -0.38
N GLU A 29 0.30 -1.90 -0.16
CA GLU A 29 -0.87 -1.65 0.69
C GLU A 29 -2.18 -2.12 0.05
N CYS A 30 -2.44 -1.73 -1.20
CA CYS A 30 -3.64 -2.19 -1.91
C CYS A 30 -3.61 -3.70 -2.13
N ALA A 31 -2.43 -4.27 -2.42
CA ALA A 31 -2.26 -5.72 -2.52
C ALA A 31 -2.57 -6.42 -1.18
N HIS A 32 -2.13 -5.86 -0.05
CA HIS A 32 -2.48 -6.36 1.28
C HIS A 32 -3.98 -6.27 1.57
N LEU A 33 -4.60 -5.12 1.30
CA LEU A 33 -6.02 -4.90 1.61
C LEU A 33 -6.95 -5.75 0.75
N LEU A 34 -6.66 -5.89 -0.54
CA LEU A 34 -7.51 -6.61 -1.49
C LEU A 34 -7.31 -8.12 -1.47
N TYR A 35 -6.06 -8.57 -1.32
CA TYR A 35 -5.69 -9.98 -1.49
C TYR A 35 -5.05 -10.61 -0.25
N GLY A 36 -4.80 -9.84 0.81
CA GLY A 36 -4.19 -10.36 2.03
C GLY A 36 -2.69 -10.65 1.93
N TYR A 37 -1.99 -10.07 0.95
CA TYR A 37 -0.52 -10.16 0.87
C TYR A 37 0.17 -9.55 2.09
N GLU A 38 1.46 -9.81 2.30
CA GLU A 38 2.17 -9.21 3.42
C GLU A 38 2.16 -7.67 3.34
N PRO A 39 1.73 -6.98 4.41
CA PRO A 39 1.70 -5.53 4.43
C PRO A 39 3.13 -4.98 4.43
N CYS A 40 3.34 -3.85 3.77
CA CYS A 40 4.60 -3.14 3.91
C CYS A 40 4.61 -2.41 5.26
N VAL A 41 5.67 -2.61 6.04
CA VAL A 41 5.92 -1.79 7.23
C VAL A 41 6.32 -0.40 6.74
N HIS A 42 5.36 0.50 6.64
CA HIS A 42 5.58 1.83 6.10
C HIS A 42 6.44 2.67 7.05
N THR A 43 7.55 3.20 6.52
CA THR A 43 8.42 4.14 7.22
C THR A 43 8.47 5.41 6.40
N PHE A 44 7.66 6.38 6.79
CA PHE A 44 7.55 7.65 6.07
C PHE A 44 8.77 8.53 6.33
N VAL A 45 9.43 8.93 5.26
CA VAL A 45 10.54 9.89 5.24
C VAL A 45 10.21 10.92 4.15
N ASN A 46 10.10 12.20 4.52
CA ASN A 46 9.70 13.28 3.60
C ASN A 46 8.35 13.03 2.89
N GLY A 47 7.36 12.46 3.60
CA GLY A 47 6.01 12.24 3.07
C GLY A 47 5.86 11.03 2.13
N ARG A 48 6.89 10.21 1.97
CA ARG A 48 6.82 8.94 1.22
C ARG A 48 7.45 7.82 2.02
N CYS A 49 6.98 6.59 1.82
CA CYS A 49 7.59 5.43 2.41
C CYS A 49 9.00 5.21 1.84
N SER A 50 10.01 5.12 2.70
CA SER A 50 11.38 4.83 2.29
C SER A 50 11.54 3.44 1.68
N ARG A 51 10.64 2.50 2.02
CA ARG A 51 10.67 1.12 1.54
C ARG A 51 9.98 0.95 0.20
N CYS A 52 8.70 1.30 0.10
CA CYS A 52 7.85 1.05 -1.07
C CYS A 52 7.52 2.30 -1.90
N HIS A 53 7.99 3.48 -1.50
CA HIS A 53 7.67 4.79 -2.10
C HIS A 53 6.22 5.25 -2.08
N TRP A 54 5.35 4.49 -1.42
CA TRP A 54 3.96 4.85 -1.21
C TRP A 54 3.84 6.18 -0.46
N ASP A 55 2.96 7.06 -0.92
CA ASP A 55 2.76 8.40 -0.35
C ASP A 55 1.65 8.46 0.71
N GLY A 56 1.01 7.33 1.01
CA GLY A 56 -0.12 7.25 1.92
C GLY A 56 -1.50 7.32 1.22
N SER A 57 -1.54 7.49 -0.10
CA SER A 57 -2.80 7.51 -0.85
C SER A 57 -3.45 6.13 -0.83
N VAL A 58 -4.71 6.07 -0.42
CA VAL A 58 -5.52 4.86 -0.43
C VAL A 58 -6.81 5.13 -1.21
N SER A 59 -7.32 4.14 -1.93
CA SER A 59 -8.60 4.26 -2.63
C SER A 59 -9.75 4.32 -1.63
N ASP A 60 -10.89 4.87 -2.03
CA ASP A 60 -12.09 4.88 -1.17
C ASP A 60 -12.51 3.48 -0.77
N TYR A 61 -12.33 2.49 -1.64
CA TYR A 61 -12.58 1.10 -1.34
C TYR A 61 -11.58 0.55 -0.31
N GLY A 62 -10.28 0.80 -0.48
CA GLY A 62 -9.26 0.40 0.48
C GLY A 62 -9.44 1.06 1.86
N ARG A 63 -9.94 2.31 1.90
CA ARG A 63 -10.29 2.99 3.15
C ARG A 63 -11.44 2.32 3.88
N LYS A 64 -12.50 1.91 3.16
CA LYS A 64 -13.62 1.15 3.74
C LYS A 64 -13.15 -0.19 4.31
N LEU A 65 -12.36 -0.94 3.54
CA LEU A 65 -11.80 -2.22 3.98
C LEU A 65 -10.92 -2.08 5.24
N LYS A 66 -10.11 -1.01 5.33
CA LYS A 66 -9.35 -0.71 6.55
C LYS A 66 -10.26 -0.44 7.73
N GLN A 67 -11.29 0.38 7.55
CA GLN A 67 -12.21 0.74 8.62
C GLN A 67 -12.97 -0.49 9.13
N GLU A 68 -13.46 -1.35 8.25
CA GLU A 68 -14.14 -2.60 8.61
C GLU A 68 -13.23 -3.59 9.35
N ARG A 69 -11.92 -3.57 9.05
CA ARG A 69 -10.94 -4.45 9.70
C ARG A 69 -10.44 -3.94 11.06
N ASP A 70 -10.34 -2.62 11.23
CA ASP A 70 -9.90 -1.99 12.49
C ASP A 70 -11.03 -1.99 13.54
N ASP A 71 -12.29 -1.84 13.11
CA ASP A 71 -13.49 -1.87 13.98
C ASP A 71 -13.87 -3.29 14.44
N GLY A 72 -13.22 -4.32 13.89
CA GLY A 72 -13.47 -5.73 14.23
C GLY A 72 -12.82 -6.24 15.54
N ASP A 73 -12.04 -5.40 16.25
CA ASP A 73 -11.33 -5.78 17.48
C ASP A 73 -12.11 -5.46 18.78
N LEU A 74 -13.36 -4.99 18.69
CA LEU A 74 -14.24 -4.70 19.84
C LEU A 74 -15.39 -5.72 19.99
N GLY A 75 -15.12 -6.99 19.70
CA GLY A 75 -16.14 -8.04 19.72
C GLY A 75 -15.65 -9.44 20.05
N ALA A 76 -14.98 -9.62 21.20
CA ALA A 76 -14.93 -10.90 21.91
C ALA A 76 -14.76 -10.69 23.42
#